data_AF-A0A7S0G6F2-F1
#
_entry.id   AF-A0A7S0G6F2-F1
#
_cell.length_a   1.000
_cell.length_b   1.000
_cell.length_c   1.000
_cell.angle_alpha   90.00
_cell.angle_beta   90.00
_cell.angle_gamma   90.00
#
_symmetry.space_group_name_H-M   'P 1'
#
loop_
_entity.id
_entity.type
_entity.pdbx_description
1 polymer ?
#
loop_
_entity_poly.entity_id
_entity_poly.type
_entity_poly.pdbx_seq_one_letter_code
_entity_poly.pdbx_strand_id
1 'polypeptide(L)'
;NNLVFVCYFYIRIFVHLALKGMYGTPTDVKVKKMPSSNESPILPTLFVSTFTTLTPSMRESDRKAYISTKIVGDGVFMLITGTTSARFEKQEKQLRKIADSFRAVQAPKSTLRNAK
;
A
#
# COMPACT_ATOMS: atom_id res chain seq x y z
N ASN A 1 13.82 -10.43 10.39
CA ASN A 1 12.70 -10.68 11.31
C ASN A 1 11.62 -9.62 11.15
N ASN A 2 10.42 -10.10 10.81
CA ASN A 2 9.12 -9.42 10.69
C ASN A 2 8.90 -8.51 9.47
N LEU A 3 8.63 -9.17 8.34
CA LEU A 3 7.94 -8.58 7.20
C LEU A 3 6.43 -8.74 7.44
N VAL A 4 5.70 -7.66 7.70
CA VAL A 4 4.23 -7.67 7.75
C VAL A 4 3.74 -7.01 6.46
N PHE A 5 3.01 -7.79 5.66
CA PHE A 5 2.28 -7.33 4.48
C PHE A 5 0.79 -7.20 4.80
N VAL A 6 0.09 -6.45 3.93
CA VAL A 6 -1.37 -6.24 3.79
C VAL A 6 -1.86 -4.88 4.29
N CYS A 7 -2.43 -4.06 3.39
CA CYS A 7 -3.73 -3.44 3.68
C CYS A 7 -4.50 -2.92 2.44
N TYR A 8 -5.81 -3.15 2.51
CA TYR A 8 -6.88 -2.86 1.55
C TYR A 8 -7.34 -1.39 1.63
N PHE A 9 -7.83 -0.84 0.51
CA PHE A 9 -8.54 0.44 0.43
C PHE A 9 -9.84 0.21 -0.33
N TYR A 10 -10.89 -0.02 0.45
CA TYR A 10 -12.22 0.50 0.19
C TYR A 10 -12.57 1.40 1.37
N ILE A 11 -13.27 2.50 1.11
CA ILE A 11 -13.54 3.68 1.97
C ILE A 11 -14.20 3.38 3.36
N ARG A 12 -14.37 2.11 3.76
CA ARG A 12 -14.89 1.68 5.08
C ARG A 12 -13.92 0.93 6.01
N ILE A 13 -12.68 0.62 5.59
CA ILE A 13 -11.74 -0.19 6.37
C ILE A 13 -10.73 0.70 7.14
N PHE A 14 -11.22 1.56 8.02
CA PHE A 14 -10.36 2.26 9.01
C PHE A 14 -10.67 1.88 10.46
N VAL A 15 -11.54 0.88 10.68
CA VAL A 15 -12.08 0.67 12.03
C VAL A 15 -11.27 -0.30 12.88
N HIS A 16 -10.51 -1.30 12.38
CA HIS A 16 -9.99 -2.30 13.34
C HIS A 16 -8.65 -3.01 13.12
N LEU A 17 -7.84 -2.75 12.07
CA LEU A 17 -6.61 -3.55 11.89
C LEU A 17 -5.40 -2.83 11.28
N ALA A 18 -5.15 -1.58 11.69
CA ALA A 18 -3.95 -0.86 11.26
C ALA A 18 -3.46 0.17 12.27
N LEU A 19 -3.21 -0.18 13.54
CA LEU A 19 -2.70 0.80 14.51
C LEU A 19 -1.62 0.21 15.43
N LYS A 20 -0.39 0.11 14.91
CA LYS A 20 0.82 0.18 15.76
C LYS A 20 1.74 1.34 15.39
N GLY A 21 1.30 2.30 14.57
CA GLY A 21 2.19 3.38 14.12
C GLY A 21 1.54 4.70 13.69
N MET A 22 0.22 4.79 13.62
CA MET A 22 -0.51 6.01 13.28
C MET A 22 -1.49 6.28 14.43
N TYR A 23 -1.57 7.51 14.90
CA TYR A 23 -2.53 7.92 15.91
C TYR A 23 -3.46 8.94 15.26
N GLY A 24 -4.77 8.74 15.44
CA GLY A 24 -5.78 9.54 14.75
C GLY A 24 -5.89 9.28 13.23
N THR A 25 -6.82 10.00 12.60
CA THR A 25 -7.06 9.96 11.16
C THR A 25 -6.00 10.79 10.43
N PRO A 26 -5.41 10.31 9.33
CA PRO A 26 -4.47 11.09 8.53
C PRO A 26 -5.09 12.37 7.97
N THR A 27 -4.31 13.46 7.95
CA THR A 27 -4.68 14.74 7.35
C THR A 27 -3.83 15.04 6.12
N ASP A 28 -4.20 16.09 5.37
CA ASP A 28 -3.42 16.64 4.25
C ASP A 28 -3.05 15.61 3.18
N VAL A 29 -3.96 14.64 2.99
CA VAL A 29 -3.75 13.51 2.08
C VAL A 29 -3.73 14.01 0.65
N LYS A 30 -2.58 13.86 0.01
CA LYS A 30 -2.40 14.06 -1.44
C LYS A 30 -2.01 12.75 -2.07
N VAL A 31 -2.54 12.49 -3.26
CA VAL A 31 -2.26 11.28 -4.04
C VAL A 31 -1.98 11.71 -5.48
N LYS A 32 -0.89 11.20 -6.04
CA LYS A 32 -0.49 11.46 -7.43
C LYS A 32 -0.22 10.13 -8.13
N LYS A 33 -0.86 9.90 -9.28
CA LYS A 33 -0.54 8.76 -10.15
C LYS A 33 0.88 8.94 -10.68
N MET A 34 1.70 7.91 -10.56
CA MET A 34 3.06 7.93 -11.13
C MET A 34 3.00 7.45 -12.58
N PRO A 35 3.77 8.07 -13.49
CA PRO A 35 3.88 7.59 -14.85
C PRO A 35 4.51 6.18 -14.82
N SER A 36 3.75 5.19 -15.27
CA SER A 36 4.29 3.88 -15.61
C SER A 36 4.64 3.91 -17.08
N SER A 37 5.86 3.52 -17.44
CA SER A 37 6.27 3.40 -18.85
C SER A 37 5.46 2.35 -19.61
N ASN A 38 4.76 1.47 -18.89
CA ASN A 38 3.90 0.43 -19.46
C ASN A 38 2.53 0.52 -18.81
N GLU A 39 1.53 1.05 -19.53
CA GLU A 39 0.11 0.90 -19.21
C GLU A 39 -0.38 -0.51 -19.60
N SER A 40 0.35 -1.54 -19.17
CA SER A 40 -0.08 -2.92 -19.36
C SER A 40 -1.16 -3.24 -18.32
N PRO A 41 -2.30 -3.81 -18.72
CA PRO A 41 -3.32 -4.30 -17.79
C PRO A 41 -2.81 -5.45 -16.91
N ILE A 42 -1.57 -5.91 -17.07
CA ILE A 42 -0.93 -6.94 -16.24
C ILE A 42 -0.21 -6.31 -15.04
N LEU A 43 0.37 -5.11 -15.19
CA LEU A 43 1.14 -4.47 -14.13
C LEU A 43 0.23 -3.72 -13.13
N PRO A 44 0.65 -3.56 -11.87
CA PRO A 44 -0.07 -2.73 -10.90
C PRO A 44 0.07 -1.24 -11.25
N THR A 45 -0.97 -0.45 -10.97
CA THR A 45 -0.90 1.00 -11.08
C THR A 45 -0.23 1.57 -9.84
N LEU A 46 0.82 2.38 -10.04
CA LEU A 46 1.58 3.00 -8.98
C LEU A 46 1.11 4.43 -8.71
N PHE A 47 0.93 4.75 -7.43
CA PHE A 47 0.69 6.09 -6.93
C PHE A 47 1.75 6.46 -5.91
N VAL A 48 1.96 7.76 -5.73
CA VAL A 48 2.67 8.32 -4.59
C VAL A 48 1.66 9.11 -3.75
N SER A 49 1.69 8.90 -2.44
CA SER A 49 0.87 9.63 -1.49
C SER A 49 1.73 10.34 -0.45
N THR A 50 1.30 11.53 -0.07
CA THR A 50 1.81 12.27 1.08
C THR A 50 0.65 12.53 2.02
N PHE A 51 0.87 12.35 3.31
CA PHE A 51 -0.16 12.56 4.33
C PHE A 51 0.50 12.82 5.67
N THR A 52 -0.21 13.48 6.57
CA THR A 52 0.27 13.79 7.92
C THR A 52 -0.47 12.93 8.94
N THR A 53 0.24 12.44 9.94
CA THR A 53 -0.31 11.55 10.99
C THR A 53 0.20 11.95 12.36
N LEU A 54 -0.51 11.59 13.42
CA LEU A 54 0.02 11.77 14.77
C LEU A 54 0.90 10.59 15.19
N THR A 55 1.99 10.93 15.85
CA THR A 55 2.85 10.02 16.59
C THR A 55 2.22 9.65 17.94
N PRO A 56 2.72 8.64 18.67
CA PRO A 56 2.24 8.34 20.02
C PRO A 56 2.30 9.54 20.98
N SER A 57 3.25 10.46 20.78
CA SER A 57 3.41 11.69 21.56
C SER A 57 2.55 12.85 21.03
N MET A 58 1.52 12.57 20.22
CA MET A 58 0.60 13.55 19.64
C MET A 58 1.27 14.64 18.80
N ARG A 59 2.49 14.40 18.31
CA ARG A 59 3.15 15.28 17.34
C ARG A 59 2.80 14.85 15.92
N GLU A 60 2.60 15.83 15.07
CA GLU A 60 2.45 15.62 13.63
C GLU A 60 3.71 15.02 13.02
N SER A 61 3.50 14.15 12.05
CA SER A 61 4.56 13.48 11.30
C SER A 61 4.11 13.29 9.87
N ASP A 62 4.78 14.02 8.98
CA ASP A 62 4.59 13.88 7.56
C ASP A 62 5.14 12.53 7.07
N ARG A 63 4.33 11.85 6.29
CA ARG A 63 4.62 10.57 5.69
C ARG A 63 4.53 10.67 4.18
N LYS A 64 5.37 9.90 3.52
CA LYS A 64 5.31 9.69 2.07
C LYS A 64 5.36 8.20 1.78
N ALA A 65 4.50 7.75 0.90
CA ALA A 65 4.33 6.34 0.57
C ALA A 65 4.13 6.13 -0.92
N TYR A 66 4.65 5.02 -1.41
CA TYR A 66 4.25 4.43 -2.68
C TYR A 66 3.08 3.47 -2.45
N ILE A 67 2.09 3.54 -3.35
CA ILE A 67 0.90 2.70 -3.33
C ILE A 67 0.84 1.96 -4.67
N SER A 68 1.07 0.66 -4.65
CA SER A 68 0.85 -0.21 -5.80
C SER A 68 -0.53 -0.81 -5.71
N THR A 69 -1.34 -0.66 -6.76
CA THR A 69 -2.75 -1.07 -6.77
C THR A 69 -3.01 -2.05 -7.90
N LYS A 70 -3.84 -3.06 -7.66
CA LYS A 70 -4.25 -4.03 -8.67
C LYS A 70 -5.67 -4.50 -8.44
N ILE A 71 -6.48 -4.53 -9.50
CA ILE A 71 -7.81 -5.14 -9.47
C ILE A 71 -7.65 -6.61 -9.90
N VAL A 72 -8.20 -7.54 -9.10
CA VAL A 72 -8.20 -8.98 -9.40
C VAL A 72 -9.58 -9.52 -9.04
N GLY A 73 -10.31 -10.05 -10.04
CA GLY A 73 -11.74 -10.34 -9.88
C GLY A 73 -12.50 -9.07 -9.48
N ASP A 74 -13.31 -9.18 -8.43
CA ASP A 74 -14.08 -8.05 -7.87
C ASP A 74 -13.34 -7.32 -6.73
N GLY A 75 -12.08 -7.68 -6.48
CA GLY A 75 -11.27 -7.16 -5.37
C GLY A 75 -10.22 -6.14 -5.79
N VAL A 76 -9.97 -5.15 -4.93
CA VAL A 76 -8.85 -4.20 -5.05
C VAL A 76 -7.75 -4.59 -4.06
N PHE A 77 -6.58 -4.90 -4.58
CA PHE A 77 -5.41 -5.30 -3.82
C PHE A 77 -4.35 -4.20 -3.85
N MET A 78 -3.82 -3.86 -2.69
CA MET A 78 -2.83 -2.80 -2.56
C MET A 78 -1.65 -3.16 -1.68
N LEU A 79 -0.50 -2.66 -2.10
CA LEU A 79 0.71 -2.58 -1.30
C LEU A 79 1.04 -1.12 -1.05
N ILE A 80 1.13 -0.77 0.23
CA ILE A 80 1.57 0.55 0.68
C ILE A 80 2.93 0.39 1.32
N THR A 81 3.93 1.11 0.78
CA THR A 81 5.29 1.12 1.31
C THR A 81 5.73 2.56 1.47
N GLY A 82 6.05 2.96 2.70
CA GLY A 82 6.28 4.35 3.02
C GLY A 82 7.02 4.55 4.32
N THR A 83 7.45 5.79 4.53
CA THR A 83 8.23 6.20 5.69
C THR A 83 7.96 7.68 5.98
N THR A 84 8.61 8.24 7.00
CA THR A 84 8.58 9.69 7.26
C THR A 84 9.15 10.45 6.08
N SER A 85 8.58 11.61 5.72
CA SER A 85 9.05 12.42 4.58
C SER A 85 10.57 12.68 4.64
N ALA A 86 11.11 12.97 5.82
CA ALA A 86 12.55 13.19 6.04
C ALA A 86 13.45 11.99 5.72
N ARG A 87 12.93 10.76 5.77
CA ARG A 87 13.67 9.53 5.45
C ARG A 87 13.38 9.01 4.05
N PHE A 88 12.37 9.56 3.39
CA PHE A 88 11.87 9.03 2.14
C PHE A 88 12.92 9.11 1.06
N GLU A 89 13.57 10.25 0.87
CA GLU A 89 14.58 10.46 -0.19
C GLU A 89 15.73 9.44 -0.08
N LYS A 90 16.21 9.17 1.14
CA LYS A 90 17.27 8.19 1.41
C LYS A 90 16.85 6.75 1.10
N GLN A 91 15.55 6.44 1.24
CA GLN A 91 15.00 5.09 1.05
C GLN A 91 14.23 4.93 -0.26
N GLU A 92 14.13 5.99 -1.06
CA GLU A 92 13.19 6.08 -2.17
C GLU A 92 13.39 4.95 -3.16
N LYS A 93 14.64 4.69 -3.55
CA LYS A 93 14.98 3.61 -4.49
C LYS A 93 14.53 2.24 -3.98
N GLN A 94 14.69 1.97 -2.69
CA GLN A 94 14.28 0.71 -2.07
C GLN A 94 12.75 0.62 -1.98
N LEU A 95 12.09 1.67 -1.49
CA LEU A 95 10.63 1.72 -1.38
C LEU A 95 9.97 1.58 -2.75
N ARG A 96 10.52 2.25 -3.76
CA ARG A 96 10.09 2.16 -5.15
C ARG A 96 10.24 0.75 -5.70
N LYS A 97 11.41 0.11 -5.49
CA LYS A 97 11.64 -1.29 -5.91
C LYS A 97 10.64 -2.25 -5.27
N ILE A 98 10.31 -2.07 -3.99
CA ILE A 98 9.30 -2.87 -3.30
C ILE A 98 7.93 -2.66 -3.95
N ALA A 99 7.53 -1.41 -4.16
CA ALA A 99 6.27 -1.08 -4.81
C ALA A 99 6.16 -1.69 -6.21
N ASP A 100 7.21 -1.55 -7.03
CA ASP A 100 7.26 -2.08 -8.40
C ASP A 100 7.27 -3.61 -8.44
N SER A 101 7.71 -4.29 -7.38
CA SER A 101 7.72 -5.76 -7.28
C SER A 101 6.35 -6.38 -6.95
N PHE A 102 5.37 -5.57 -6.54
CA PHE A 102 4.06 -6.05 -6.15
C PHE A 102 3.35 -6.75 -7.33
N ARG A 103 2.84 -7.97 -7.08
CA ARG A 103 2.01 -8.70 -8.04
C ARG A 103 0.81 -9.27 -7.29
N ALA A 104 -0.36 -9.16 -7.90
CA ALA A 104 -1.57 -9.82 -7.47
C ALA A 104 -2.16 -10.53 -8.68
N VAL A 105 -2.46 -11.82 -8.52
CA VAL A 105 -3.00 -12.68 -9.57
C VAL A 105 -4.17 -13.48 -9.00
N GLN A 106 -5.11 -13.85 -9.86
CA GLN A 106 -6.23 -14.70 -9.45
C GLN A 106 -5.69 -16.11 -9.17
N ALA A 107 -6.09 -16.68 -8.03
CA ALA A 107 -5.74 -18.06 -7.72
C ALA A 107 -6.36 -19.01 -8.77
N PRO A 108 -5.66 -20.08 -9.17
CA PRO A 108 -6.24 -21.11 -10.03
C PRO A 108 -7.50 -21.69 -9.38
N LYS A 109 -8.53 -21.97 -10.19
CA LYS A 109 -9.71 -22.69 -9.69
C LYS A 109 -9.26 -24.12 -9.34
N SER A 110 -9.09 -24.38 -8.04
CA SER A 110 -8.77 -25.70 -7.52
C SER A 110 -9.99 -26.62 -7.66
N THR A 111 -9.85 -27.71 -8.41
CA THR A 111 -10.75 -28.87 -8.35
C THR A 111 -10.20 -29.89 -7.35
N LEU A 112 -10.04 -29.50 -6.09
CA LEU A 112 -9.75 -30.47 -5.03
C LEU A 112 -11.00 -31.35 -4.84
N ARG A 113 -10.98 -32.52 -5.46
CA ARG A 113 -11.97 -33.56 -5.25
C ARG A 113 -11.68 -34.11 -3.84
N ASN A 114 -12.62 -33.93 -2.90
CA ASN A 114 -12.53 -34.55 -1.58
C ASN A 114 -12.29 -36.06 -1.78
N ALA A 115 -11.09 -36.53 -1.46
CA ALA A 115 -10.82 -37.95 -1.34
C ALA A 115 -11.66 -38.43 -0.14
N LYS A 116 -12.64 -39.29 -0.44
CA LYS A 116 -13.44 -40.00 0.55
C LYS A 116 -12.58 -40.95 1.35
#